data_AF-A0A7C3P420-F1
#
_entry.id   AF-A0A7C3P420-F1
#
_cell.length_a   1.000
_cell.length_b   1.000
_cell.length_c   1.000
_cell.angle_alpha   90.00
_cell.angle_beta   90.00
_cell.angle_gamma   90.00
#
_symmetry.space_group_name_H-M   'P 1'
#
loop_
_entity.id
_entity.type
_entity.pdbx_description
1 polymer ?
#
loop_
_entity_poly.entity_id
_entity_poly.type
_entity_poly.pdbx_seq_one_letter_code
_entity_poly.pdbx_strand_id
1 'polypeptide(L)'
;MTELTFFAAFLGTAISVIFLTSLAWKEHHPDNPRSFSTLVAQRRELVNQFRMASAVVSTLFTISIFFFIVPKVQYGTVLFVVWLVCYIAELLVSIFPERGTIEKQLHSIFAYIMALCMLLTTVVFLLSFDGGVRMIQAGILICALILAVLAHIDKKRFIVYELLFIYMSHASILVAMFALK
;
A
#
# COMPACT_ATOMS: atom_id res chain seq x y z
N MET A 1 4.14 25.19 4.29
CA MET A 1 3.48 23.97 4.80
C MET A 1 3.32 22.89 3.74
N THR A 2 3.16 23.24 2.46
CA THR A 2 2.98 22.33 1.32
C THR A 2 4.21 21.46 0.97
N GLU A 3 5.43 21.95 1.19
CA GLU A 3 6.65 21.20 0.86
C GLU A 3 6.93 20.04 1.83
N LEU A 4 6.64 20.23 3.14
CA LEU A 4 6.86 19.20 4.16
C LEU A 4 5.93 17.99 3.98
N THR A 5 4.65 18.25 3.69
CA THR A 5 3.68 17.19 3.41
C THR A 5 4.02 16.44 2.12
N PHE A 6 4.49 17.15 1.09
CA PHE A 6 4.99 16.54 -0.14
C PHE A 6 6.19 15.62 0.10
N PHE A 7 7.13 16.07 0.93
CA PHE A 7 8.29 15.28 1.31
C PHE A 7 7.90 13.99 2.07
N ALA A 8 6.83 14.02 2.87
CA ALA A 8 6.39 12.85 3.64
C ALA A 8 5.97 11.67 2.75
N ALA A 9 5.08 11.87 1.77
CA ALA A 9 4.66 10.78 0.87
C ALA A 9 5.81 10.28 -0.02
N PHE A 10 6.68 11.19 -0.48
CA PHE A 10 7.84 10.81 -1.27
C PHE A 10 8.82 9.97 -0.45
N LEU A 11 9.12 10.40 0.78
CA LEU A 11 9.97 9.65 1.70
C LEU A 11 9.35 8.30 2.08
N GLY A 12 8.04 8.26 2.36
CA GLY A 12 7.31 7.02 2.61
C GLY A 12 7.40 6.04 1.44
N THR A 13 7.22 6.55 0.22
CA THR A 13 7.39 5.75 -1.01
C THR A 13 8.82 5.22 -1.13
N ALA A 14 9.84 6.08 -0.96
CA ALA A 14 11.24 5.70 -1.10
C ALA A 14 11.65 4.63 -0.07
N ILE A 15 11.30 4.83 1.21
CA ILE A 15 11.55 3.86 2.28
C ILE A 15 10.88 2.53 1.93
N SER A 16 9.61 2.56 1.54
CA SER A 16 8.88 1.34 1.22
C SER A 16 9.45 0.60 0.01
N VAL A 17 9.76 1.30 -1.08
CA VAL A 17 10.30 0.68 -2.29
C VAL A 17 11.67 0.06 -2.00
N ILE A 18 12.56 0.79 -1.33
CA ILE A 18 13.90 0.28 -0.99
C ILE A 18 13.79 -0.92 -0.05
N PHE A 19 13.04 -0.78 1.05
CA PHE A 19 12.90 -1.83 2.05
C PHE A 19 12.28 -3.10 1.45
N LEU A 20 11.11 -2.97 0.82
CA LEU A 20 10.37 -4.11 0.29
C LEU A 20 11.12 -4.79 -0.88
N THR A 21 11.71 -4.01 -1.79
CA THR A 21 12.52 -4.58 -2.89
C THR A 21 13.76 -5.29 -2.35
N SER A 22 14.45 -4.68 -1.38
CA SER A 22 15.66 -5.30 -0.80
C SER A 22 15.35 -6.61 -0.09
N LEU A 23 14.20 -6.70 0.58
CA LEU A 23 13.79 -7.93 1.27
C LEU A 23 13.34 -9.00 0.28
N ALA A 24 12.54 -8.63 -0.72
CA ALA A 24 12.13 -9.56 -1.76
C ALA A 24 13.34 -10.09 -2.56
N TRP A 25 14.32 -9.25 -2.89
CA TRP A 25 15.53 -9.69 -3.58
C TRP A 25 16.33 -10.71 -2.77
N LYS A 26 16.46 -10.51 -1.46
CA LYS A 26 17.25 -11.39 -0.58
C LYS A 26 16.57 -12.73 -0.30
N GLU A 27 15.24 -12.77 -0.25
CA GLU A 27 14.49 -13.92 0.26
C GLU A 27 13.59 -14.60 -0.80
N HIS A 28 13.54 -14.08 -2.05
CA HIS A 28 12.76 -14.70 -3.12
C HIS A 28 13.43 -15.99 -3.62
N HIS A 29 12.72 -17.11 -3.47
CA HIS A 29 13.09 -18.40 -4.04
C HIS A 29 12.09 -18.78 -5.14
N PRO A 30 12.52 -18.87 -6.42
CA PRO A 30 11.64 -19.20 -7.54
C PRO A 30 10.92 -20.55 -7.40
N ASP A 31 11.57 -21.51 -6.75
CA ASP A 31 11.05 -22.87 -6.56
C ASP A 31 10.15 -23.03 -5.32
N ASN A 32 10.05 -21.99 -4.47
CA ASN A 32 9.23 -21.98 -3.26
C ASN A 32 8.58 -20.60 -3.07
N PRO A 33 7.59 -20.26 -3.90
CA PRO A 33 6.96 -18.96 -3.88
C PRO A 33 6.14 -18.80 -2.60
N ARG A 34 6.47 -17.77 -1.81
CA ARG A 34 5.80 -17.42 -0.54
C ARG A 34 5.28 -15.99 -0.65
N SER A 35 4.31 -15.57 0.14
CA SER A 35 3.96 -14.14 0.23
C SER A 35 5.07 -13.36 0.92
N PHE A 36 5.11 -12.05 0.73
CA PHE A 36 6.05 -11.20 1.47
C PHE A 36 5.85 -11.35 2.98
N SER A 37 4.59 -11.38 3.40
CA SER A 37 4.16 -11.63 4.77
C SER A 37 4.62 -12.97 5.33
N THR A 38 4.57 -14.04 4.54
CA THR A 38 5.05 -15.37 4.93
C THR A 38 6.56 -15.38 5.11
N LEU A 39 7.32 -14.70 4.23
CA LEU A 39 8.77 -14.59 4.35
C LEU A 39 9.17 -13.85 5.64
N VAL A 40 8.53 -12.71 5.89
CA VAL A 40 8.71 -11.92 7.11
C VAL A 40 8.34 -12.72 8.36
N ALA A 41 7.23 -13.44 8.32
CA ALA A 41 6.74 -14.23 9.44
C ALA A 41 7.73 -15.32 9.88
N GLN A 42 8.65 -15.80 9.04
CA GLN A 42 9.54 -16.90 9.44
C GLN A 42 10.72 -16.47 10.32
N ARG A 43 11.11 -15.19 10.30
CA ARG A 43 12.24 -14.68 11.10
C ARG A 43 11.78 -13.59 12.06
N ARG A 44 12.01 -13.74 13.37
CA ARG A 44 11.61 -12.74 14.38
C ARG A 44 12.18 -11.34 14.12
N GLU A 45 13.43 -11.26 13.65
CA GLU A 45 14.07 -9.99 13.30
C GLU A 45 13.36 -9.28 12.14
N LEU A 46 12.98 -10.02 11.09
CA LEU A 46 12.26 -9.48 9.94
C LEU A 46 10.86 -9.00 10.33
N VAL A 47 10.17 -9.67 11.26
CA VAL A 47 8.86 -9.22 11.77
C VAL A 47 8.95 -7.84 12.41
N ASN A 48 9.97 -7.59 13.24
CA ASN A 48 10.13 -6.30 13.89
C ASN A 48 10.50 -5.19 12.88
N GLN A 49 11.38 -5.50 11.91
CA GLN A 49 11.71 -4.57 10.84
C GLN A 49 10.48 -4.23 9.99
N PHE A 50 9.67 -5.23 9.63
CA PHE A 50 8.42 -5.03 8.90
C PHE A 50 7.43 -4.15 9.66
N ARG A 51 7.20 -4.43 10.95
CA ARG A 51 6.34 -3.62 11.82
C ARG A 51 6.76 -2.16 11.86
N MET A 52 8.06 -1.91 12.07
CA MET A 52 8.60 -0.55 12.11
C MET A 52 8.46 0.14 10.74
N ALA A 53 8.84 -0.54 9.66
CA ALA A 53 8.77 0.02 8.31
C ALA A 53 7.34 0.36 7.93
N SER A 54 6.39 -0.56 8.13
CA SER A 54 4.98 -0.34 7.86
C SER A 54 4.41 0.79 8.73
N ALA A 55 4.69 0.83 10.03
CA ALA A 55 4.23 1.92 10.90
C ALA A 55 4.75 3.30 10.44
N VAL A 56 6.03 3.40 10.06
CA VAL A 56 6.62 4.66 9.59
C VAL A 56 6.02 5.07 8.24
N VAL A 57 6.00 4.16 7.27
CA VAL A 57 5.50 4.42 5.91
C VAL A 57 4.02 4.80 5.93
N SER A 58 3.19 4.02 6.62
CA SER A 58 1.75 4.27 6.76
C SER A 58 1.46 5.62 7.42
N THR A 59 2.25 5.99 8.44
CA THR A 59 2.10 7.28 9.12
C THR A 59 2.48 8.45 8.20
N LEU A 60 3.56 8.33 7.43
CA LEU A 60 3.96 9.35 6.46
C LEU A 60 2.92 9.56 5.35
N PHE A 61 2.32 8.48 4.83
CA PHE A 61 1.21 8.59 3.89
C PHE A 61 -0.05 9.16 4.52
N THR A 62 -0.34 8.79 5.77
CA THR A 62 -1.49 9.33 6.52
C THR A 62 -1.38 10.83 6.74
N ILE A 63 -0.19 11.32 7.11
CA ILE A 63 0.07 12.76 7.22
C ILE A 63 -0.20 13.45 5.87
N SER A 64 0.30 12.87 4.79
CA SER A 64 0.13 13.42 3.45
C SER A 64 -1.35 13.46 3.03
N ILE A 65 -2.09 12.38 3.26
CA ILE A 65 -3.50 12.30 2.88
C ILE A 65 -4.35 13.22 3.74
N PHE A 66 -4.24 13.16 5.07
CA PHE A 66 -5.12 13.92 5.96
C PHE A 66 -4.89 15.42 5.90
N PHE A 67 -3.63 15.86 5.87
CA PHE A 67 -3.33 17.29 5.95
C PHE A 67 -3.18 17.97 4.60
N PHE A 68 -2.96 17.23 3.51
CA PHE A 68 -2.73 17.82 2.20
C PHE A 68 -3.78 17.43 1.15
N ILE A 69 -4.21 16.17 1.08
CA ILE A 69 -5.10 15.71 0.01
C ILE A 69 -6.57 15.86 0.40
N VAL A 70 -6.99 15.29 1.53
CA VAL A 70 -8.36 15.29 2.03
C VAL A 70 -9.01 16.67 2.01
N PRO A 71 -8.35 17.77 2.44
CA PRO A 71 -8.98 19.09 2.47
C PRO A 71 -9.23 19.70 1.08
N LYS A 72 -8.63 19.15 0.02
CA LYS A 72 -8.61 19.76 -1.33
C LYS A 72 -9.38 18.96 -2.39
N VAL A 73 -9.79 17.73 -2.11
CA VAL A 73 -10.47 16.86 -3.08
C VAL A 73 -11.98 16.86 -2.85
N GLN A 74 -12.75 16.73 -3.94
CA GLN A 74 -14.21 16.78 -3.93
C GLN A 74 -14.83 15.77 -2.95
N TYR A 75 -14.30 14.55 -2.89
CA TYR A 75 -14.80 13.46 -2.05
C TYR A 75 -13.94 13.25 -0.79
N GLY A 76 -13.45 14.33 -0.18
CA GLY A 76 -12.51 14.31 0.94
C GLY A 76 -12.97 13.49 2.15
N THR A 77 -14.25 13.57 2.53
CA THR A 77 -14.80 12.78 3.66
C THR A 77 -14.77 11.27 3.37
N VAL A 78 -15.09 10.86 2.15
CA VAL A 78 -15.03 9.45 1.73
C VAL A 78 -13.59 8.97 1.75
N LEU A 79 -12.66 9.76 1.21
CA LEU A 79 -11.23 9.48 1.26
C LEU A 79 -10.73 9.32 2.70
N PHE A 80 -11.14 10.20 3.60
CA PHE A 80 -10.74 10.14 5.02
C PHE A 80 -11.16 8.82 5.66
N VAL A 81 -12.42 8.40 5.49
CA VAL A 81 -12.94 7.15 6.06
C VAL A 81 -12.23 5.94 5.46
N VAL A 82 -12.10 5.89 4.13
CA VAL A 82 -11.41 4.79 3.43
C VAL A 82 -9.97 4.68 3.89
N TRP A 83 -9.26 5.80 4.00
CA TRP A 83 -7.87 5.81 4.42
C TRP A 83 -7.69 5.45 5.89
N LEU A 84 -8.60 5.90 6.77
CA LEU A 84 -8.58 5.52 8.18
C LEU A 84 -8.70 4.00 8.35
N VAL A 85 -9.60 3.36 7.60
CA VAL A 85 -9.74 1.90 7.60
C VAL A 85 -8.47 1.24 7.04
N CYS A 86 -7.89 1.79 5.95
CA CYS A 86 -6.64 1.31 5.39
C CYS A 86 -5.51 1.32 6.42
N TYR A 87 -5.33 2.45 7.11
CA TYR A 87 -4.29 2.64 8.11
C TYR A 87 -4.43 1.67 9.28
N ILE A 88 -5.66 1.50 9.79
CA ILE A 88 -5.93 0.54 10.88
C ILE A 88 -5.64 -0.89 10.40
N ALA A 89 -6.09 -1.27 9.19
CA ALA A 89 -5.82 -2.58 8.63
C ALA A 89 -4.32 -2.85 8.47
N GLU A 90 -3.56 -1.87 7.99
CA GLU A 90 -2.10 -1.98 7.82
C GLU A 90 -1.38 -2.17 9.18
N LEU A 91 -1.77 -1.43 10.22
CA LEU A 91 -1.24 -1.63 11.56
C LEU A 91 -1.58 -3.03 12.10
N LEU A 92 -2.79 -3.54 11.84
CA LEU A 92 -3.20 -4.88 12.26
C LEU A 92 -2.46 -5.99 11.50
N VAL A 93 -2.22 -5.82 10.19
CA VAL A 93 -1.34 -6.70 9.40
C VAL A 93 0.06 -6.78 10.02
N SER A 94 0.57 -5.66 10.51
CA SER A 94 1.86 -5.60 11.21
C SER A 94 1.82 -6.29 12.58
N ILE A 95 0.73 -6.16 13.33
CA ILE A 95 0.56 -6.78 14.65
C ILE A 95 0.45 -8.30 14.53
N PHE A 96 -0.37 -8.80 13.59
CA PHE A 96 -0.62 -10.21 13.37
C PHE A 96 0.26 -10.73 12.23
N PRO A 97 1.48 -11.24 12.51
CA PRO A 97 2.30 -11.86 11.47
C PRO A 97 1.59 -13.11 10.92
N GLU A 98 1.93 -13.51 9.70
CA GLU A 98 1.38 -14.72 9.07
C GLU A 98 1.95 -16.01 9.70
N ARG A 99 1.67 -16.25 10.99
CA ARG A 99 2.12 -17.38 11.81
C ARG A 99 0.93 -18.17 12.35
N GLY A 100 1.12 -19.46 12.58
CA GLY A 100 0.06 -20.33 13.11
C GLY A 100 -1.21 -20.33 12.24
N THR A 101 -2.30 -20.86 12.78
CA THR A 101 -3.57 -20.99 12.06
C THR A 101 -4.42 -19.73 12.18
N ILE A 102 -4.59 -19.21 13.40
CA ILE A 102 -5.45 -18.05 13.68
C ILE A 102 -4.79 -16.74 13.24
N GLU A 103 -3.52 -16.50 13.57
CA GLU A 103 -2.84 -15.25 13.19
C GLU A 103 -2.71 -15.15 11.68
N LYS A 104 -2.46 -16.27 10.97
CA LYS A 104 -2.52 -16.33 9.51
C LYS A 104 -3.88 -15.91 8.94
N GLN A 105 -4.99 -16.39 9.51
CA GLN A 105 -6.33 -16.00 9.05
C GLN A 105 -6.59 -14.51 9.26
N LEU A 106 -6.27 -14.01 10.46
CA LEU A 106 -6.41 -12.59 10.79
C LEU A 106 -5.55 -11.70 9.87
N HIS A 107 -4.27 -12.06 9.70
CA HIS A 107 -3.36 -11.40 8.77
C HIS A 107 -3.95 -11.31 7.37
N SER A 108 -4.46 -12.44 6.85
CA SER A 108 -5.04 -12.50 5.51
C SER A 108 -6.25 -11.57 5.39
N ILE A 109 -7.15 -11.59 6.38
CA ILE A 109 -8.33 -10.71 6.41
C ILE A 109 -7.91 -9.24 6.37
N PHE A 110 -6.97 -8.83 7.24
CA PHE A 110 -6.52 -7.44 7.28
C PHE A 110 -5.76 -7.04 6.01
N ALA A 111 -4.98 -7.94 5.42
CA ALA A 111 -4.30 -7.69 4.15
C ALA A 111 -5.31 -7.47 3.00
N TYR A 112 -6.39 -8.26 2.95
CA TYR A 112 -7.47 -8.05 1.98
C TYR A 112 -8.21 -6.72 2.19
N ILE A 113 -8.52 -6.36 3.44
CA ILE A 113 -9.14 -5.07 3.77
C ILE A 113 -8.22 -3.93 3.34
N MET A 114 -6.93 -4.00 3.67
CA MET A 114 -5.93 -3.01 3.27
C MET A 114 -5.87 -2.86 1.75
N ALA A 115 -5.76 -3.96 1.00
CA ALA A 115 -5.72 -3.93 -0.46
C ALA A 115 -7.00 -3.32 -1.07
N LEU A 116 -8.17 -3.65 -0.51
CA LEU A 116 -9.45 -3.07 -0.94
C LEU A 116 -9.48 -1.56 -0.68
N CYS A 117 -9.05 -1.10 0.50
CA CYS A 117 -9.00 0.33 0.81
C CYS A 117 -8.01 1.10 -0.08
N MET A 118 -6.88 0.50 -0.47
CA MET A 118 -5.94 1.10 -1.44
C MET A 118 -6.58 1.25 -2.83
N LEU A 119 -7.37 0.27 -3.28
CA LEU A 119 -8.14 0.38 -4.54
C LEU A 119 -9.21 1.48 -4.44
N LEU A 120 -9.98 1.50 -3.36
CA LEU A 120 -11.02 2.52 -3.14
C LEU A 120 -10.42 3.93 -3.04
N THR A 121 -9.22 4.08 -2.47
CA THR A 121 -8.48 5.34 -2.45
C THR A 121 -8.20 5.84 -3.87
N THR A 122 -7.70 4.95 -4.75
CA THR A 122 -7.49 5.25 -6.18
C THR A 122 -8.80 5.62 -6.89
N VAL A 123 -9.90 4.93 -6.59
CA VAL A 123 -11.25 5.25 -7.12
C VAL A 123 -11.68 6.65 -6.68
N VAL A 124 -11.49 7.00 -5.41
CA VAL A 124 -11.84 8.34 -4.91
C VAL A 124 -11.01 9.42 -5.60
N PHE A 125 -9.71 9.19 -5.85
CA PHE A 125 -8.90 10.11 -6.64
C PHE A 125 -9.38 10.22 -8.09
N LEU A 126 -9.67 9.09 -8.74
CA LEU A 126 -10.21 9.06 -10.10
C LEU A 126 -11.47 9.94 -10.24
N LEU A 127 -12.37 9.85 -9.25
CA LEU A 127 -13.60 10.64 -9.23
C LEU A 127 -13.37 12.12 -8.84
N SER A 128 -12.30 12.42 -8.10
CA SER A 128 -12.01 13.77 -7.59
C SER A 128 -11.19 14.65 -8.53
N PHE A 129 -10.57 14.09 -9.56
CA PHE A 129 -9.73 14.82 -10.53
C PHE A 129 -10.34 14.78 -11.93
N ASP A 130 -9.92 15.73 -12.78
CA ASP A 130 -10.33 15.85 -14.19
C ASP A 130 -9.13 15.72 -15.15
N GLY A 131 -9.42 15.62 -16.46
CA GLY A 131 -8.43 15.68 -17.52
C GLY A 131 -7.35 14.58 -17.44
N GLY A 132 -6.09 14.97 -17.66
CA GLY A 132 -4.97 14.02 -17.67
C GLY A 132 -4.75 13.29 -16.34
N VAL A 133 -5.01 13.95 -15.21
CA VAL A 133 -4.87 13.32 -13.88
C VAL A 133 -5.87 12.19 -13.70
N ARG A 134 -7.13 12.39 -14.13
CA ARG A 134 -8.15 11.33 -14.14
C ARG A 134 -7.70 10.13 -14.95
N MET A 135 -7.16 10.36 -16.16
CA MET A 135 -6.68 9.29 -17.03
C MET A 135 -5.52 8.51 -16.40
N ILE A 136 -4.59 9.19 -15.72
CA ILE A 136 -3.49 8.53 -15.01
C ILE A 136 -4.04 7.67 -13.85
N GLN A 137 -4.95 8.20 -13.04
CA GLN A 137 -5.57 7.44 -11.95
C GLN A 137 -6.35 6.22 -12.47
N ALA A 138 -7.01 6.34 -13.62
CA ALA A 138 -7.70 5.22 -14.26
C ALA A 138 -6.71 4.12 -14.69
N GLY A 139 -5.59 4.52 -15.30
CA GLY A 139 -4.51 3.59 -15.66
C GLY A 139 -3.93 2.88 -14.43
N ILE A 140 -3.66 3.61 -13.36
CA ILE A 140 -3.18 3.04 -12.09
C ILE A 140 -4.18 2.04 -11.52
N LEU A 141 -5.48 2.38 -11.50
CA LEU A 141 -6.54 1.49 -11.02
C LEU A 141 -6.61 0.20 -11.83
N ILE A 142 -6.59 0.29 -13.16
CA ILE A 142 -6.63 -0.88 -14.05
C ILE A 142 -5.40 -1.77 -13.80
N CYS A 143 -4.20 -1.18 -13.73
CA CYS A 143 -2.98 -1.92 -13.42
C CYS A 143 -3.07 -2.61 -12.05
N ALA A 144 -3.55 -1.91 -11.01
CA ALA A 144 -3.72 -2.48 -9.68
C ALA A 144 -4.73 -3.64 -9.67
N LEU A 145 -5.85 -3.54 -10.41
CA LEU A 145 -6.81 -4.63 -10.56
C LEU A 145 -6.20 -5.85 -11.28
N ILE A 146 -5.46 -5.63 -12.36
CA ILE A 146 -4.75 -6.71 -13.07
C ILE A 146 -3.76 -7.39 -12.13
N LEU A 147 -2.98 -6.63 -11.36
CA LEU A 147 -2.02 -7.16 -10.40
C LEU A 147 -2.70 -7.93 -9.27
N ALA A 148 -3.85 -7.48 -8.77
CA ALA A 148 -4.63 -8.20 -7.77
C ALA A 148 -5.13 -9.55 -8.29
N VAL A 149 -5.59 -9.59 -9.55
CA VAL A 149 -6.00 -10.83 -10.23
C VAL A 149 -4.80 -11.76 -10.45
N LEU A 150 -3.66 -11.23 -10.91
CA LEU A 150 -2.44 -12.02 -11.10
C LEU A 150 -1.89 -12.57 -9.79
N ALA A 151 -1.93 -11.82 -8.69
CA ALA A 151 -1.60 -12.31 -7.36
C ALA A 151 -2.55 -13.44 -6.90
N HIS A 152 -3.79 -13.46 -7.37
CA HIS A 152 -4.70 -14.57 -7.09
C HIS A 152 -4.37 -15.82 -7.91
N ILE A 153 -4.11 -15.66 -9.21
CA ILE A 153 -3.98 -16.78 -10.16
C ILE A 153 -2.55 -17.35 -10.23
N ASP A 154 -1.53 -16.49 -10.35
CA ASP A 154 -0.14 -16.91 -10.45
C ASP A 154 0.57 -16.80 -9.10
N LYS A 155 0.46 -17.88 -8.33
CA LYS A 155 1.15 -18.01 -7.04
C LYS A 155 2.66 -18.06 -7.16
N LYS A 156 3.24 -18.42 -8.31
CA LYS A 156 4.71 -18.50 -8.46
C LYS A 156 5.39 -17.13 -8.39
N ARG A 157 4.70 -16.10 -8.88
CA ARG A 157 5.21 -14.72 -8.88
C ARG A 157 4.46 -13.81 -7.92
N PHE A 158 3.77 -14.39 -6.93
CA PHE A 158 2.91 -13.69 -5.98
C PHE A 158 3.57 -12.43 -5.38
N ILE A 159 4.80 -12.54 -4.87
CA ILE A 159 5.53 -11.40 -4.27
C ILE A 159 5.69 -10.25 -5.25
N VAL A 160 5.99 -10.56 -6.52
CA VAL A 160 6.19 -9.53 -7.54
C VAL A 160 4.90 -8.76 -7.77
N TYR A 161 3.76 -9.46 -7.86
CA TYR A 161 2.46 -8.82 -8.04
C TYR A 161 2.03 -8.02 -6.82
N GLU A 162 2.27 -8.53 -5.61
CA GLU A 162 2.01 -7.85 -4.34
C GLU A 162 2.82 -6.55 -4.23
N LEU A 163 4.12 -6.59 -4.54
CA LEU A 163 4.98 -5.40 -4.54
C LEU A 163 4.56 -4.36 -5.57
N LEU A 164 4.29 -4.79 -6.81
CA LEU A 164 3.84 -3.88 -7.86
C LEU A 164 2.50 -3.25 -7.48
N PHE A 165 1.59 -3.99 -6.84
CA PHE A 165 0.33 -3.46 -6.36
C PHE A 165 0.53 -2.36 -5.30
N ILE A 166 1.42 -2.58 -4.35
CA ILE A 166 1.81 -1.57 -3.35
C ILE A 166 2.40 -0.33 -4.04
N TYR A 167 3.25 -0.52 -5.05
CA TYR A 167 3.86 0.61 -5.78
C TYR A 167 2.84 1.39 -6.60
N MET A 168 1.85 0.72 -7.22
CA MET A 168 0.73 1.38 -7.86
C MET A 168 -0.07 2.24 -6.87
N SER A 169 -0.28 1.72 -5.66
CA SER A 169 -0.97 2.45 -4.58
C SER A 169 -0.19 3.70 -4.16
N HIS A 170 1.14 3.62 -4.02
CA HIS A 170 1.99 4.79 -3.74
C HIS A 170 1.96 5.80 -4.89
N ALA A 171 2.06 5.32 -6.14
CA ALA A 171 2.00 6.17 -7.32
C ALA A 171 0.67 6.94 -7.40
N SER A 172 -0.45 6.30 -7.05
CA SER A 172 -1.76 6.94 -7.00
C SER A 172 -1.77 8.15 -6.04
N ILE A 173 -1.20 7.98 -4.85
CA ILE A 173 -1.09 9.06 -3.85
C ILE A 173 -0.17 10.18 -4.36
N LEU A 174 1.00 9.84 -4.89
CA LEU A 174 1.94 10.84 -5.43
C LEU A 174 1.32 11.65 -6.57
N VAL A 175 0.64 11.00 -7.51
CA VAL A 175 -0.08 11.68 -8.61
C VAL A 175 -1.12 12.64 -8.05
N ALA A 176 -1.93 12.21 -7.08
CA ALA A 176 -2.91 13.08 -6.43
C ALA A 176 -2.24 14.28 -5.75
N MET A 177 -1.08 14.09 -5.11
CA MET A 177 -0.34 15.19 -4.48
C MET A 177 0.24 16.17 -5.49
N PHE A 178 0.82 15.67 -6.59
CA PHE A 178 1.31 16.53 -7.68
C PHE A 178 0.19 17.35 -8.31
N ALA A 179 -1.00 16.76 -8.46
CA ALA A 179 -2.16 17.46 -9.01
C ALA A 179 -2.72 18.56 -8.09
N LEU A 180 -2.42 18.50 -6.79
CA LEU A 180 -2.91 19.43 -5.76
C LEU A 180 -1.86 20.44 -5.28
N LYS A 181 -0.66 20.39 -5.87
CA LYS A 181 0.41 21.36 -5.64
C LYS A 181 0.09 22.66 -6.35
#